data_AF-A0A520AC62-F1
#
_entry.id   AF-A0A520AC62-F1
#
_cell.length_a   1.000
_cell.length_b   1.000
_cell.length_c   1.000
_cell.angle_alpha   90.00
_cell.angle_beta   90.00
_cell.angle_gamma   90.00
#
_symmetry.space_group_name_H-M   'P 1'
#
loop_
_entity.id
_entity.type
_entity.pdbx_description
1 polymer ?
#
loop_
_entity_poly.entity_id
_entity_poly.type
_entity_poly.pdbx_seq_one_letter_code
_entity_poly.pdbx_strand_id
1 'polypeptide(L)'
;MKNLNRLLTFIFLCLVVAGCSSTRGLKPGQILYTGADVKINPDTSAKIADEKFVKTTLEGKTRPKPNSSILGFKYKLFFYNLAGEPKKPKGFKNWLRTKLGEPPVLLSEVKIKYNNDVLTSYLISQGYLQSIVTGDTIVKGKKGKAVYTAMTGQRYKINSISFPKDTGNLTYIINQNKDKSLLKV
;
A
#
# COMPACT_ATOMS: atom_id res chain seq x y z
N MET A 1 8.33 -3.92 -47.50
CA MET A 1 9.65 -3.90 -46.84
C MET A 1 9.73 -2.91 -45.67
N LYS A 2 9.39 -1.61 -45.83
CA LYS A 2 9.49 -0.61 -44.75
C LYS A 2 8.67 -0.95 -43.48
N ASN A 3 7.49 -1.55 -43.62
CA ASN A 3 6.65 -1.95 -42.48
C ASN A 3 7.20 -3.16 -41.72
N LEU A 4 7.88 -4.08 -42.41
CA LEU A 4 8.53 -5.24 -41.80
C LEU A 4 9.76 -4.82 -40.98
N ASN A 5 10.56 -3.88 -41.50
CA ASN A 5 11.69 -3.32 -40.75
C ASN A 5 11.21 -2.55 -39.51
N ARG A 6 10.13 -1.75 -39.61
CA ARG A 6 9.54 -1.06 -38.44
C ARG A 6 9.04 -2.06 -37.38
N LEU A 7 8.40 -3.14 -37.80
CA LEU A 7 7.94 -4.21 -36.91
C LEU A 7 9.13 -4.89 -36.21
N LEU A 8 10.19 -5.22 -36.96
CA LEU A 8 11.42 -5.83 -36.43
C LEU A 8 12.15 -4.89 -35.45
N THR A 9 12.22 -3.59 -35.73
CA THR A 9 12.79 -2.59 -34.79
C THR A 9 11.96 -2.50 -33.50
N PHE A 10 10.64 -2.56 -33.58
CA PHE A 10 9.76 -2.56 -32.40
C PHE A 10 9.93 -3.83 -31.56
N ILE A 11 9.99 -5.00 -32.20
CA ILE A 11 10.22 -6.29 -31.52
C ILE A 11 11.60 -6.30 -30.83
N PHE A 12 12.64 -5.79 -31.51
CA PHE A 12 13.97 -5.67 -30.93
C PHE A 12 13.99 -4.72 -29.72
N LEU A 13 13.29 -3.58 -29.79
CA LEU A 13 13.14 -2.67 -28.66
C LEU A 13 12.42 -3.33 -27.47
N CYS A 14 11.35 -4.08 -27.73
CA CYS A 14 10.65 -4.85 -26.69
C CYS A 14 11.54 -5.92 -26.03
N LEU A 15 12.39 -6.61 -26.81
CA LEU A 15 13.35 -7.60 -26.30
C LEU A 15 14.42 -6.97 -25.39
N VAL A 16 14.92 -5.78 -25.74
CA VAL A 16 15.89 -5.04 -24.91
C VAL A 16 15.26 -4.59 -23.58
N VAL A 17 13.99 -4.18 -23.59
CA VAL A 17 13.27 -3.78 -22.37
C VAL A 17 12.95 -5.00 -21.48
N ALA A 18 12.72 -6.19 -22.06
CA ALA A 18 12.38 -7.41 -21.33
C ALA A 18 13.53 -7.96 -20.46
N GLY A 19 14.79 -7.71 -20.82
CA GLY A 19 15.96 -8.15 -20.04
C GLY A 19 16.23 -7.33 -18.77
N CYS A 20 15.46 -6.26 -18.54
CA CYS A 20 15.75 -5.29 -17.49
C CYS A 20 15.19 -5.72 -16.12
N SER A 21 16.00 -6.42 -15.34
CA SER A 21 15.62 -6.84 -13.99
C SER A 21 15.76 -5.70 -12.97
N SER A 22 14.64 -5.26 -12.39
CA SER A 22 14.62 -4.27 -11.30
C SER A 22 15.38 -4.71 -10.04
N THR A 23 15.71 -6.00 -9.91
CA THR A 23 16.42 -6.57 -8.76
C THR A 23 17.92 -6.72 -8.97
N ARG A 24 18.48 -6.24 -10.10
CA ARG A 24 19.92 -6.33 -10.39
C ARG A 24 20.77 -5.52 -9.41
N GLY A 25 20.28 -4.35 -8.97
CA GLY A 25 20.99 -3.45 -8.05
C GLY A 25 20.86 -3.81 -6.57
N LEU A 26 20.18 -4.91 -6.22
CA LEU A 26 20.02 -5.33 -4.82
C LEU A 26 21.27 -6.04 -4.31
N LYS A 27 21.67 -5.69 -3.09
CA LYS A 27 22.73 -6.40 -2.35
C LYS A 27 22.31 -7.85 -2.05
N PRO A 28 23.25 -8.77 -1.84
CA PRO A 28 22.94 -10.11 -1.35
C PRO A 28 22.03 -10.06 -0.10
N GLY A 29 21.01 -10.91 -0.06
CA GLY A 29 20.02 -10.96 1.04
C GLY A 29 18.91 -9.90 0.99
N GLN A 30 19.00 -8.87 0.13
CA GLN A 30 17.93 -7.88 0.01
C GLN A 30 16.76 -8.40 -0.82
N ILE A 31 15.54 -8.11 -0.32
CA ILE A 31 14.29 -8.47 -0.97
C ILE A 31 13.55 -7.19 -1.34
N LEU A 32 13.27 -7.01 -2.63
CA LEU A 32 12.50 -5.87 -3.13
C LEU A 32 11.04 -6.02 -2.73
N TYR A 33 10.51 -5.01 -2.07
CA TYR A 33 9.09 -4.94 -1.73
C TYR A 33 8.25 -4.66 -2.98
N THR A 34 7.28 -5.53 -3.25
CA THR A 34 6.39 -5.42 -4.42
C THR A 34 5.01 -4.87 -4.11
N GLY A 35 4.70 -4.60 -2.84
CA GLY A 35 3.41 -4.06 -2.41
C GLY A 35 2.71 -4.95 -1.39
N ALA A 36 1.56 -4.48 -0.95
CA ALA A 36 0.66 -5.20 -0.06
C ALA A 36 -0.42 -5.91 -0.87
N ASP A 37 -0.87 -7.05 -0.39
CA ASP A 37 -2.03 -7.78 -0.88
C ASP A 37 -2.95 -8.05 0.30
N VAL A 38 -4.18 -7.55 0.24
CA VAL A 38 -5.15 -7.72 1.32
C VAL A 38 -6.16 -8.80 0.92
N LYS A 39 -6.34 -9.78 1.81
CA LYS A 39 -7.37 -10.82 1.73
C LYS A 39 -8.44 -10.52 2.77
N ILE A 40 -9.70 -10.49 2.35
CA ILE A 40 -10.83 -10.20 3.24
C ILE A 40 -11.59 -11.50 3.46
N ASN A 41 -11.79 -11.87 4.73
CA ASN A 41 -12.50 -13.07 5.17
C ASN A 41 -12.16 -14.35 4.35
N PRO A 42 -10.87 -14.69 4.12
CA PRO A 42 -10.52 -15.79 3.22
C PRO A 42 -11.06 -17.15 3.68
N ASP A 43 -11.31 -17.32 4.98
CA ASP A 43 -11.76 -18.57 5.60
C ASP A 43 -13.30 -18.61 5.77
N THR A 44 -14.04 -17.68 5.15
CA THR A 44 -15.50 -17.61 5.26
C THR A 44 -16.12 -17.26 3.90
N SER A 45 -17.32 -17.77 3.63
CA SER A 45 -18.11 -17.40 2.44
C SER A 45 -18.75 -16.01 2.56
N ALA A 46 -18.62 -15.34 3.71
CA ALA A 46 -19.22 -14.05 4.02
C ALA A 46 -18.51 -12.92 3.26
N LYS A 47 -19.19 -12.42 2.22
CA LYS A 47 -18.77 -11.23 1.47
C LYS A 47 -19.24 -9.96 2.16
N ILE A 48 -18.42 -8.92 2.10
CA ILE A 48 -18.79 -7.59 2.55
C ILE A 48 -19.24 -6.74 1.37
N ALA A 49 -20.07 -5.73 1.63
CA ALA A 49 -20.41 -4.72 0.63
C ALA A 49 -19.13 -4.01 0.15
N ASP A 50 -19.03 -3.79 -1.16
CA ASP A 50 -17.90 -3.12 -1.81
C ASP A 50 -16.52 -3.70 -1.49
N GLU A 51 -16.43 -5.02 -1.30
CA GLU A 51 -15.20 -5.72 -0.89
C GLU A 51 -13.97 -5.32 -1.72
N LYS A 52 -14.11 -5.18 -3.05
CA LYS A 52 -13.01 -4.76 -3.94
C LYS A 52 -12.51 -3.35 -3.62
N PHE A 53 -13.42 -2.43 -3.32
CA PHE A 53 -13.08 -1.06 -2.94
C PHE A 53 -12.42 -1.03 -1.55
N VAL A 54 -12.96 -1.81 -0.60
CA VAL A 54 -12.37 -1.95 0.74
C VAL A 54 -10.96 -2.52 0.65
N LYS A 55 -10.77 -3.60 -0.13
CA LYS A 55 -9.46 -4.21 -0.40
C LYS A 55 -8.46 -3.19 -0.93
N THR A 56 -8.82 -2.48 -2.00
CA THR A 56 -7.96 -1.46 -2.63
C THR A 56 -7.61 -0.34 -1.64
N THR A 57 -8.58 0.07 -0.81
CA THR A 57 -8.39 1.10 0.19
C THR A 57 -7.45 0.67 1.30
N LEU A 58 -7.57 -0.58 1.77
CA LEU A 58 -6.67 -1.17 2.76
C LEU A 58 -5.25 -1.27 2.22
N GLU A 59 -5.06 -1.79 1.00
CA GLU A 59 -3.76 -1.84 0.33
C GLU A 59 -3.11 -0.45 0.24
N GLY A 60 -3.88 0.58 -0.11
CA GLY A 60 -3.42 1.98 -0.19
C GLY A 60 -3.02 2.62 1.15
N LYS A 61 -3.49 2.08 2.27
CA LYS A 61 -3.14 2.54 3.63
C LYS A 61 -1.84 1.94 4.15
N THR A 62 -1.39 0.81 3.59
CA THR A 62 -0.14 0.17 4.00
C THR A 62 1.09 1.04 3.73
N ARG A 63 2.11 0.92 4.59
CA ARG A 63 3.40 1.58 4.44
C ARG A 63 4.57 0.60 4.70
N PRO A 64 5.72 0.77 4.03
CA PRO A 64 6.01 1.73 2.97
C PRO A 64 5.22 1.43 1.69
N LYS A 65 5.14 2.40 0.77
CA LYS A 65 4.61 2.14 -0.58
C LYS A 65 5.71 1.45 -1.41
N PRO A 66 5.38 0.48 -2.27
CA PRO A 66 6.37 -0.08 -3.18
C PRO A 66 6.88 0.98 -4.16
N ASN A 67 8.03 0.68 -4.77
CA ASN A 67 8.59 1.47 -5.86
C ASN A 67 7.55 1.81 -6.94
N SER A 68 7.60 3.05 -7.44
CA SER A 68 6.73 3.58 -8.49
C SER A 68 6.80 2.70 -9.72
N SER A 69 5.66 2.23 -10.20
CA SER A 69 5.57 1.35 -11.37
C SER A 69 4.57 1.86 -12.40
N ILE A 70 4.94 1.75 -13.67
CA ILE A 70 4.06 1.96 -14.82
C ILE A 70 4.00 0.63 -15.56
N LEU A 71 2.80 0.07 -15.74
CA LEU A 71 2.60 -1.23 -16.40
C LEU A 71 3.48 -2.36 -15.81
N GLY A 72 3.67 -2.36 -14.49
CA GLY A 72 4.52 -3.33 -13.78
C GLY A 72 6.03 -3.04 -13.83
N PHE A 73 6.47 -2.10 -14.66
CA PHE A 73 7.87 -1.69 -14.76
C PHE A 73 8.22 -0.60 -13.73
N LYS A 74 9.19 -0.89 -12.86
CA LYS A 74 9.68 0.04 -11.81
C LYS A 74 10.69 1.03 -12.39
N TYR A 75 10.20 1.97 -13.19
CA TYR A 75 11.01 2.90 -13.99
C TYR A 75 11.96 3.77 -13.17
N LYS A 76 11.53 4.28 -12.00
CA LYS A 76 12.41 5.08 -11.13
C LYS A 76 13.51 4.23 -10.51
N LEU A 77 13.20 3.01 -10.07
CA LEU A 77 14.22 2.08 -9.59
C LEU A 77 15.21 1.71 -10.70
N PHE A 78 14.76 1.61 -11.95
CA PHE A 78 15.64 1.42 -13.09
C PHE A 78 16.63 2.57 -13.25
N PHE A 79 16.18 3.83 -13.26
CA PHE A 79 17.09 4.99 -13.36
C PHE A 79 18.05 5.08 -12.18
N TYR A 80 17.60 4.71 -10.98
CA TYR A 80 18.45 4.64 -9.79
C TYR A 80 19.59 3.63 -9.94
N ASN A 81 19.27 2.43 -10.45
CA ASN A 81 20.25 1.39 -10.71
C ASN A 81 21.20 1.76 -11.86
N LEU A 82 20.68 2.40 -12.92
CA LEU A 82 21.47 2.85 -14.07
C LEU A 82 22.49 3.93 -13.70
N ALA A 83 22.11 4.86 -12.82
CA ALA A 83 23.01 5.92 -12.38
C ALA A 83 24.20 5.41 -11.54
N GLY A 84 24.05 4.25 -10.89
CA GLY A 84 25.04 3.68 -9.97
C GLY A 84 25.30 4.58 -8.76
N GLU A 85 26.38 4.31 -8.02
CA GLU A 85 26.83 5.20 -6.93
C GLU A 85 27.63 6.39 -7.50
N PRO A 86 27.15 7.65 -7.34
CA PRO A 86 27.84 8.80 -7.88
C PRO A 86 29.10 9.12 -7.08
N LYS A 87 30.26 9.18 -7.77
CA LYS A 87 31.56 9.54 -7.17
C LYS A 87 31.68 11.02 -6.78
N LYS A 88 30.79 11.88 -7.28
CA LYS A 88 30.77 13.34 -7.03
C LYS A 88 29.35 13.77 -6.66
N PRO A 89 29.18 14.73 -5.72
CA PRO A 89 27.87 15.22 -5.30
C PRO A 89 27.15 16.06 -6.37
N LYS A 90 27.84 16.45 -7.45
CA LYS A 90 27.28 17.22 -8.56
C LYS A 90 27.56 16.51 -9.89
N GLY A 91 26.62 16.56 -10.83
CA GLY A 91 26.75 16.03 -12.18
C GLY A 91 25.54 15.21 -12.66
N PHE A 92 25.55 14.84 -13.94
CA PHE A 92 24.45 14.14 -14.61
C PHE A 92 24.05 12.83 -13.91
N LYS A 93 25.02 12.02 -13.45
CA LYS A 93 24.74 10.78 -12.71
C LYS A 93 24.01 11.03 -11.38
N ASN A 94 24.42 12.05 -10.63
CA ASN A 94 23.75 12.38 -9.37
C ASN A 94 22.34 12.92 -9.64
N TRP A 95 22.17 13.76 -10.66
CA TRP A 95 20.86 14.25 -11.09
C TRP A 95 19.93 13.09 -11.52
N LEU A 96 20.41 12.16 -12.35
CA LEU A 96 19.65 10.98 -12.78
C LEU A 96 19.20 10.13 -11.58
N ARG A 97 20.11 9.86 -10.64
CA ARG A 97 19.82 9.05 -9.45
C ARG A 97 18.82 9.70 -8.50
N THR A 98 18.91 11.01 -8.30
CA THR A 98 18.15 11.73 -7.27
C THR A 98 16.85 12.35 -7.78
N LYS A 99 16.79 12.74 -9.07
CA LYS A 99 15.60 13.38 -9.66
C LYS A 99 14.71 12.40 -10.40
N LEU A 100 15.29 11.46 -11.15
CA LEU A 100 14.54 10.47 -11.92
C LEU A 100 14.51 9.10 -11.24
N GLY A 101 15.48 8.83 -10.37
CA GLY A 101 15.61 7.58 -9.63
C GLY A 101 14.89 7.57 -8.29
N GLU A 102 14.63 6.38 -7.79
CA GLU A 102 14.24 6.14 -6.39
C GLU A 102 14.98 4.87 -5.88
N PRO A 103 15.43 4.84 -4.61
CA PRO A 103 16.08 3.67 -4.05
C PRO A 103 15.12 2.46 -3.98
N PRO A 104 15.65 1.22 -3.94
CA PRO A 104 14.81 0.05 -3.74
C PRO A 104 14.13 0.12 -2.37
N VAL A 105 12.80 -0.03 -2.36
CA VAL A 105 12.06 -0.22 -1.11
C VAL A 105 12.18 -1.67 -0.71
N LEU A 106 12.74 -1.94 0.46
CA LEU A 106 13.00 -3.30 0.91
C LEU A 106 11.83 -3.86 1.71
N LEU A 107 11.62 -5.18 1.61
CA LEU A 107 10.62 -5.88 2.40
C LEU A 107 10.88 -5.73 3.91
N SER A 108 12.15 -5.65 4.31
CA SER A 108 12.56 -5.43 5.70
C SER A 108 12.11 -4.08 6.28
N GLU A 109 11.76 -3.10 5.44
CA GLU A 109 11.23 -1.81 5.87
C GLU A 109 9.73 -1.90 6.22
N VAL A 110 9.06 -2.99 5.87
CA VAL A 110 7.63 -3.20 6.16
C VAL A 110 7.45 -3.56 7.63
N LYS A 111 6.84 -2.65 8.38
CA LYS A 111 6.45 -2.88 9.77
C LYS A 111 5.07 -3.55 9.81
N ILE A 112 5.06 -4.89 9.76
CA ILE A 112 3.82 -5.69 9.72
C ILE A 112 2.86 -5.32 10.84
N LYS A 113 3.32 -5.33 12.11
CA LYS A 113 2.47 -4.99 13.26
C LYS A 113 1.83 -3.60 13.13
N TYR A 114 2.61 -2.60 12.75
CA TYR A 114 2.11 -1.24 12.56
C TYR A 114 1.03 -1.18 11.47
N ASN A 115 1.24 -1.86 10.34
CA ASN A 115 0.22 -1.93 9.30
C ASN A 115 -1.03 -2.67 9.78
N ASN A 116 -0.90 -3.76 10.53
CA ASN A 116 -2.05 -4.47 11.12
C ASN A 116 -2.91 -3.51 11.96
N ASP A 117 -2.28 -2.71 12.82
CA ASP A 117 -2.96 -1.74 13.70
C ASP A 117 -3.67 -0.65 12.87
N VAL A 118 -3.00 -0.12 11.83
CA VAL A 118 -3.57 0.88 10.92
C VAL A 118 -4.78 0.34 10.15
N LEU A 119 -4.67 -0.87 9.61
CA LEU A 119 -5.73 -1.49 8.82
C LEU A 119 -6.93 -1.86 9.71
N THR A 120 -6.67 -2.41 10.90
CA THR A 120 -7.70 -2.71 11.91
C THR A 120 -8.43 -1.44 12.35
N SER A 121 -7.69 -0.40 12.72
CA SER A 121 -8.26 0.90 13.13
C SER A 121 -9.13 1.51 12.02
N TYR A 122 -8.69 1.40 10.76
CA TYR A 122 -9.49 1.87 9.65
C TYR A 122 -10.80 1.09 9.52
N LEU A 123 -10.76 -0.24 9.56
CA LEU A 123 -11.96 -1.08 9.49
C LEU A 123 -12.94 -0.78 10.62
N ILE A 124 -12.46 -0.60 11.86
CA ILE A 124 -13.27 -0.16 13.01
C ILE A 124 -13.95 1.17 12.70
N SER A 125 -13.22 2.16 12.17
CA SER A 125 -13.82 3.45 11.79
C SER A 125 -14.85 3.36 10.66
N GLN A 126 -14.88 2.27 9.90
CA GLN A 126 -15.91 2.00 8.88
C GLN A 126 -17.10 1.18 9.41
N GLY A 127 -17.12 0.85 10.70
CA GLY A 127 -18.19 0.10 11.36
C GLY A 127 -17.91 -1.40 11.53
N TYR A 128 -16.75 -1.90 11.14
CA TYR A 128 -16.34 -3.29 11.40
C TYR A 128 -15.69 -3.39 12.78
N LEU A 129 -16.51 -3.25 13.83
CA LEU A 129 -16.03 -3.04 15.21
C LEU A 129 -15.26 -4.23 15.79
N GLN A 130 -15.52 -5.43 15.30
CA GLN A 130 -14.85 -6.67 15.71
C GLN A 130 -13.71 -7.06 14.76
N SER A 131 -13.32 -6.15 13.86
CA SER A 131 -12.31 -6.49 12.85
C SER A 131 -10.94 -6.70 13.46
N ILE A 132 -10.20 -7.65 12.87
CA ILE A 132 -8.80 -7.91 13.19
C ILE A 132 -8.07 -8.12 11.88
N VAL A 133 -6.90 -7.49 11.75
CA VAL A 133 -6.00 -7.70 10.62
C VAL A 133 -4.72 -8.35 11.10
N THR A 134 -4.37 -9.49 10.50
CA THR A 134 -3.07 -10.15 10.69
C THR A 134 -2.26 -10.03 9.42
N GLY A 135 -0.94 -10.04 9.55
CA GLY A 135 -0.05 -9.79 8.43
C GLY A 135 1.15 -10.72 8.45
N ASP A 136 1.61 -11.07 7.26
CA ASP A 136 2.78 -11.89 7.02
C ASP A 136 3.47 -11.44 5.72
N THR A 137 4.56 -12.08 5.36
CA THR A 137 5.33 -11.80 4.15
C THR A 137 5.48 -13.05 3.29
N ILE A 138 5.40 -12.87 1.97
CA ILE A 138 5.70 -13.94 1.01
C ILE A 138 6.88 -13.49 0.17
N VAL A 139 7.90 -14.33 0.11
CA VAL A 139 9.14 -14.08 -0.64
C VAL A 139 9.26 -15.07 -1.78
N LYS A 140 9.58 -14.57 -2.98
CA LYS A 140 9.90 -15.37 -4.17
C LYS A 140 11.17 -14.81 -4.82
N GLY A 141 12.29 -15.50 -4.61
CA GLY A 141 13.60 -15.03 -5.05
C GLY A 141 13.95 -13.68 -4.41
N LYS A 142 14.29 -12.68 -5.21
CA LYS A 142 14.65 -11.32 -4.74
C LYS A 142 13.47 -10.35 -4.61
N LYS A 143 12.23 -10.86 -4.63
CA LYS A 143 11.00 -10.05 -4.53
C LYS A 143 10.12 -10.61 -3.42
N GLY A 144 9.41 -9.73 -2.73
CA GLY A 144 8.44 -10.15 -1.73
C GLY A 144 7.33 -9.14 -1.53
N LYS A 145 6.19 -9.63 -1.05
CA LYS A 145 5.00 -8.83 -0.73
C LYS A 145 4.59 -9.05 0.71
N ALA A 146 3.92 -8.05 1.27
CA ALA A 146 3.22 -8.21 2.54
C ALA A 146 1.80 -8.69 2.24
N VAL A 147 1.35 -9.73 2.92
CA VAL A 147 -0.01 -10.26 2.80
C VAL A 147 -0.72 -10.00 4.11
N TYR A 148 -1.85 -9.31 4.02
CA TYR A 148 -2.68 -9.01 5.18
C TYR A 148 -4.00 -9.76 5.07
N THR A 149 -4.40 -10.44 6.11
CA THR A 149 -5.70 -11.10 6.23
C THR A 149 -6.57 -10.28 7.16
N ALA A 150 -7.63 -9.70 6.61
CA ALA A 150 -8.62 -8.94 7.35
C ALA A 150 -9.85 -9.81 7.65
N MET A 151 -10.04 -10.13 8.92
CA MET A 151 -11.28 -10.71 9.43
C MET A 151 -12.18 -9.56 9.85
N THR A 152 -13.25 -9.32 9.12
CA THR A 152 -14.06 -8.09 9.27
C THR A 152 -15.21 -8.22 10.26
N GLY A 153 -15.74 -9.43 10.46
CA GLY A 153 -16.96 -9.63 11.24
C GLY A 153 -18.18 -8.94 10.63
N GLN A 154 -19.20 -8.67 11.44
CA GLN A 154 -20.37 -7.92 11.00
C GLN A 154 -20.10 -6.41 11.00
N ARG A 155 -20.69 -5.70 10.03
CA ARG A 155 -20.65 -4.24 9.99
C ARG A 155 -21.80 -3.67 10.82
N TYR A 156 -21.46 -2.85 11.79
CA TYR A 156 -22.40 -2.17 12.67
C TYR A 156 -22.77 -0.80 12.12
N LYS A 157 -23.98 -0.34 12.43
CA LYS A 157 -24.46 1.02 12.21
C LYS A 157 -24.87 1.62 13.55
N ILE A 158 -24.81 2.95 13.65
CA ILE A 158 -25.32 3.65 14.82
C ILE A 158 -26.85 3.50 14.81
N ASN A 159 -27.40 2.90 15.86
CA ASN A 159 -28.85 2.71 15.99
C ASN A 159 -29.53 3.83 16.78
N SER A 160 -28.86 4.35 17.81
CA SER A 160 -29.36 5.46 18.62
C SER A 160 -28.19 6.21 19.24
N ILE A 161 -28.41 7.48 19.56
CA ILE A 161 -27.43 8.33 20.25
C ILE A 161 -28.10 8.81 21.54
N SER A 162 -27.50 8.49 22.68
CA SER A 162 -27.93 8.97 23.98
C SER A 162 -26.83 9.83 24.59
N PHE A 163 -27.18 11.05 24.99
CA PHE A 163 -26.27 11.94 25.73
C PHE A 163 -26.34 11.63 27.24
N PRO A 164 -25.25 11.90 28.00
CA PRO A 164 -25.24 11.67 29.44
C PRO A 164 -26.38 12.39 30.17
N LYS A 165 -26.95 11.72 31.17
CA LYS A 165 -28.09 12.22 31.97
C LYS A 165 -27.68 12.86 33.30
N ASP A 166 -26.38 12.93 33.60
CA ASP A 166 -25.91 13.45 34.88
C ASP A 166 -26.00 15.00 34.96
N THR A 167 -25.76 15.54 36.14
CA THR A 167 -25.85 16.98 36.46
C THR A 167 -24.48 17.67 36.56
N GLY A 168 -23.40 17.02 36.13
CA GLY A 168 -22.06 17.61 36.18
C GLY A 168 -21.90 18.77 35.20
N ASN A 169 -20.96 19.68 35.49
CA ASN A 169 -20.69 20.84 34.64
C ASN A 169 -20.36 20.45 33.18
N LEU A 170 -19.67 19.32 32.97
CA LEU A 170 -19.37 18.81 31.62
C LEU A 170 -20.64 18.37 30.88
N THR A 171 -21.55 17.69 31.54
CA THR A 171 -22.81 17.21 30.95
C THR A 171 -23.76 18.36 30.67
N TYR A 172 -23.77 19.40 31.50
CA TYR A 172 -24.46 20.64 31.18
C TYR A 172 -23.96 21.23 29.85
N ILE A 173 -22.64 21.36 29.67
CA ILE A 173 -22.04 21.90 28.44
C ILE A 173 -22.35 21.00 27.23
N ILE A 174 -22.28 19.67 27.39
CA ILE A 174 -22.62 18.71 26.33
C ILE A 174 -24.09 18.86 25.93
N ASN A 175 -25.01 18.88 26.91
CA ASN A 175 -26.44 18.98 26.65
C ASN A 175 -26.85 20.31 26.02
N GLN A 176 -26.18 21.42 26.36
CA GLN A 176 -26.37 22.72 25.69
C GLN A 176 -25.95 22.72 24.21
N ASN A 177 -25.06 21.80 23.81
CA ASN A 177 -24.53 21.73 22.44
C ASN A 177 -24.96 20.48 21.67
N LYS A 178 -25.75 19.59 22.27
CA LYS A 178 -26.12 18.29 21.68
C LYS A 178 -26.82 18.42 20.32
N ASP A 179 -27.61 19.47 20.12
CA ASP A 179 -28.35 19.70 18.89
C ASP A 179 -27.42 20.04 17.71
N LYS A 180 -26.24 20.62 18.02
CA LYS A 180 -25.16 20.92 17.06
C LYS A 180 -24.27 19.71 16.75
N SER A 181 -24.54 18.54 17.35
CA SER A 181 -23.77 17.33 17.11
C SER A 181 -23.83 16.91 15.63
N LEU A 182 -22.68 16.56 15.07
CA LEU A 182 -22.56 15.95 13.74
C LEU A 182 -22.97 14.47 13.74
N LEU A 183 -23.08 13.85 14.92
CA LEU A 183 -23.62 12.50 15.04
C LEU A 183 -25.13 12.57 14.89
N LYS A 184 -25.63 11.96 13.81
CA LYS A 184 -27.05 11.81 13.48
C LYS A 184 -27.31 10.32 13.20
N VAL A 185 -28.52 9.85 13.51
CA VAL A 185 -29.02 8.51 13.18
C VAL A 185 -30.02 8.63 12.04
#